data_AF-A0A9N9VN22-F1
#
_entry.id   AF-A0A9N9VN22-F1
#
_cell.length_a   1.000
_cell.length_b   1.000
_cell.length_c   1.000
_cell.angle_alpha   90.00
_cell.angle_beta   90.00
_cell.angle_gamma   90.00
#
_symmetry.space_group_name_H-M   'P 1'
#
loop_
_entity.id
_entity.type
_entity.pdbx_description
1 polymer ?
#
loop_
_entity_poly.entity_id
_entity_poly.type
_entity_poly.pdbx_seq_one_letter_code
_entity_poly.pdbx_strand_id
1 'polypeptide(L)'
;MRRGGRPLTRVRIHRDKFGFDISVIRLRGRHAGHGRNLLIHPGNPGDSGMGFMYKHGGHLSTIIGEGHHIVSFDTRGLNSSWPQVKCFQEDKGRKKSLDLWYKYIKSKEDARVLWQKARRFVKACETNMGQHGKYTNSLQIAADMEAIRKGLGQDTLNFWGLSYGGVLGHTYSVLFPDRVGRVILDGSLHPKEWFGFSAFGELGYRVTKCFESFIHRCHSNRARCPFEPLPDDDKALRAEALSFVEKIKTLKTPTVRLNSTHHGLIGRLDVWTKGIIPALGSPLKWHDLANRLASLMRGDPEEAFLAYGTYHEPPFNGPEMNDYYDLVVLNDAADGEWNSEEWNDDYRMSNIITSSFLDFHPTALIEFERFLQVTRWRNTLTNPVMWEDQPEEKPGNPILFISTGEPCVGGDPVFRRDGNEWLAIQDRAGHTSISMPSKCVALAIREFLDGRPPTSQGAFE
;
A
#
# COMPACT_ATOMS: atom_id res chain seq x y z
N MET A 1 23.47 18.22 -38.41
CA MET A 1 23.46 18.01 -36.94
C MET A 1 22.25 17.14 -36.61
N ARG A 2 22.48 15.82 -36.46
CA ARG A 2 21.45 14.84 -36.09
C ARG A 2 21.42 14.78 -34.55
N ARG A 3 20.36 15.29 -33.92
CA ARG A 3 20.08 14.98 -32.50
C ARG A 3 19.45 13.59 -32.47
N GLY A 4 20.26 12.61 -32.07
CA GLY A 4 19.81 11.24 -31.85
C GLY A 4 18.95 11.16 -30.60
N GLY A 5 17.63 11.15 -30.78
CA GLY A 5 16.74 10.57 -29.78
C GLY A 5 17.07 9.08 -29.67
N ARG A 6 17.48 8.63 -28.49
CA ARG A 6 17.58 7.19 -28.23
C ARG A 6 16.14 6.65 -28.24
N PRO A 7 15.83 5.58 -28.99
CA PRO A 7 14.51 4.99 -28.92
C PRO A 7 14.31 4.42 -27.50
N LEU A 8 13.09 4.62 -26.96
CA LEU A 8 12.58 3.94 -25.78
C LEU A 8 13.11 2.50 -25.77
N THR A 9 13.92 2.16 -24.77
CA THR A 9 14.45 0.81 -24.61
C THR A 9 13.24 -0.13 -24.61
N ARG A 10 13.12 -0.95 -25.65
CA ARG A 10 12.09 -1.99 -25.76
C ARG A 10 12.14 -2.80 -24.47
N VAL A 11 11.15 -2.64 -23.59
CA VAL A 11 10.98 -3.53 -22.44
C VAL A 11 10.79 -4.92 -23.02
N ARG A 12 11.84 -5.75 -22.99
CA ARG A 12 11.70 -7.17 -23.32
C ARG A 12 10.92 -7.78 -22.16
N ILE A 13 9.62 -7.92 -22.37
CA ILE A 13 8.79 -8.83 -21.58
C ILE A 13 9.31 -10.23 -21.88
N HIS A 14 10.24 -10.66 -21.04
CA HIS A 14 10.87 -11.97 -21.09
C HIS A 14 9.81 -13.04 -20.78
N ARG A 15 9.39 -13.81 -21.79
CA ARG A 15 8.67 -15.07 -21.61
C ARG A 15 9.70 -16.18 -21.50
N ASP A 16 10.27 -16.34 -20.31
CA ASP A 16 11.36 -17.29 -20.06
C ASP A 16 10.81 -18.62 -19.50
N LYS A 17 11.65 -19.66 -19.48
CA LYS A 17 11.37 -21.03 -18.98
C LYS A 17 10.94 -21.13 -17.49
N PHE A 18 10.73 -20.00 -16.81
CA PHE A 18 10.39 -19.87 -15.39
C PHE A 18 9.02 -19.17 -15.28
N GLY A 19 7.95 -19.94 -15.45
CA GLY A 19 6.58 -19.43 -15.44
C GLY A 19 6.07 -19.13 -14.03
N PHE A 20 5.06 -18.25 -13.95
CA PHE A 20 4.20 -18.11 -12.79
C PHE A 20 2.77 -18.52 -13.18
N ASP A 21 2.12 -19.29 -12.33
CA ASP A 21 0.70 -19.57 -12.39
C ASP A 21 -0.04 -18.49 -11.62
N ILE A 22 -0.93 -17.77 -12.30
CA ILE A 22 -1.66 -16.63 -11.74
C ILE A 22 -3.07 -17.07 -11.37
N SER A 23 -3.39 -17.00 -10.09
CA SER A 23 -4.71 -17.31 -9.56
C SER A 23 -5.66 -16.14 -9.79
N VAL A 24 -6.83 -16.42 -10.38
CA VAL A 24 -7.85 -15.43 -10.75
C VAL A 24 -9.22 -15.84 -10.21
N ILE A 25 -9.97 -14.89 -9.67
CA ILE A 25 -11.37 -15.05 -9.23
C ILE A 25 -12.27 -14.15 -10.05
N ARG A 26 -13.49 -14.64 -10.32
CA ARG A 26 -14.53 -13.86 -11.00
C ARG A 26 -15.84 -13.94 -10.24
N LEU A 27 -16.34 -12.77 -9.82
CA LEU A 27 -17.71 -12.58 -9.36
C LEU A 27 -18.59 -12.17 -10.55
N ARG A 28 -19.65 -12.93 -10.83
CA ARG A 28 -20.52 -12.68 -11.99
C ARG A 28 -21.54 -11.58 -11.70
N GLY A 29 -21.51 -10.49 -12.48
CA GLY A 29 -22.62 -9.54 -12.54
C GLY A 29 -23.87 -10.17 -13.16
N ARG A 30 -25.05 -9.89 -12.59
CA ARG A 30 -26.33 -10.49 -13.01
C ARG A 30 -26.75 -10.06 -14.43
N HIS A 31 -26.42 -8.83 -14.81
CA HIS A 31 -26.79 -8.24 -16.11
C HIS A 31 -25.56 -7.99 -17.01
N ALA A 32 -24.43 -8.59 -16.67
CA ALA A 32 -23.19 -8.42 -17.41
C ALA A 32 -23.18 -9.33 -18.65
N GLY A 33 -23.03 -8.72 -19.83
CA GLY A 33 -22.74 -9.46 -21.07
C GLY A 33 -21.34 -10.08 -21.02
N HIS A 34 -21.11 -11.11 -21.85
CA HIS A 34 -19.90 -11.95 -21.82
C HIS A 34 -18.55 -11.18 -21.77
N GLY A 35 -18.46 -10.01 -22.41
CA GLY A 35 -17.24 -9.20 -22.49
C GLY A 35 -17.07 -8.09 -21.45
N ARG A 36 -18.04 -7.88 -20.53
CA ARG A 36 -17.98 -6.78 -19.55
C ARG A 36 -17.27 -7.18 -18.27
N ASN A 37 -15.97 -7.51 -18.32
CA ASN A 37 -15.20 -7.74 -17.10
C ASN A 37 -14.40 -6.48 -16.69
N LEU A 38 -14.43 -6.20 -15.39
CA LEU A 38 -13.63 -5.18 -14.72
C LEU A 38 -12.61 -5.90 -13.84
N LEU A 39 -11.33 -5.78 -14.16
CA LEU A 39 -10.24 -6.29 -13.33
C LEU A 39 -10.01 -5.32 -12.16
N ILE A 40 -9.93 -5.82 -10.94
CA ILE A 40 -9.73 -5.02 -9.73
C ILE A 40 -8.53 -5.53 -8.96
N HIS A 41 -7.72 -4.61 -8.44
CA HIS A 41 -6.61 -4.93 -7.55
C HIS A 41 -6.67 -4.09 -6.27
N PRO A 42 -6.58 -4.70 -5.06
CA PRO A 42 -6.78 -4.00 -3.78
C PRO A 42 -5.71 -2.96 -3.42
N GLY A 43 -4.52 -3.08 -3.98
CA GLY A 43 -3.41 -2.23 -3.57
C GLY A 43 -2.30 -3.05 -2.98
N ASN A 44 -1.60 -2.48 -1.98
CA ASN A 44 -0.39 -2.97 -1.32
C ASN A 44 0.22 -4.19 -2.00
N PRO A 45 1.45 -4.17 -2.55
CA PRO A 45 1.94 -5.25 -3.39
C PRO A 45 1.64 -6.69 -2.92
N GLY A 46 1.64 -6.94 -1.61
CA GLY A 46 1.30 -8.24 -1.01
C GLY A 46 -0.18 -8.50 -0.61
N ASP A 47 -1.14 -7.61 -0.88
CA ASP A 47 -2.56 -7.87 -0.60
C ASP A 47 -3.16 -8.82 -1.64
N SER A 48 -3.77 -9.92 -1.16
CA SER A 48 -4.41 -10.91 -2.03
C SER A 48 -5.66 -10.33 -2.71
N GLY A 49 -5.68 -10.33 -4.05
CA GLY A 49 -6.87 -9.97 -4.83
C GLY A 49 -8.01 -10.99 -4.65
N MET A 50 -7.66 -12.26 -4.46
CA MET A 50 -8.63 -13.32 -4.16
C MET A 50 -9.30 -13.09 -2.80
N GLY A 51 -8.51 -12.85 -1.76
CA GLY A 51 -8.99 -12.54 -0.41
C GLY A 51 -9.79 -11.24 -0.36
N PHE A 52 -9.34 -10.22 -1.11
CA PHE A 52 -10.07 -8.97 -1.26
C PHE A 52 -11.45 -9.20 -1.89
N MET A 53 -11.54 -10.02 -2.95
CA MET A 53 -12.82 -10.36 -3.57
C MET A 53 -13.75 -11.12 -2.62
N TYR A 54 -13.21 -12.08 -1.85
CA TYR A 54 -13.98 -12.83 -0.86
C TYR A 54 -14.58 -11.90 0.21
N LYS A 55 -13.79 -10.94 0.70
CA LYS A 55 -14.19 -10.04 1.79
C LYS A 55 -15.06 -8.87 1.33
N HIS A 56 -14.77 -8.31 0.15
CA HIS A 56 -15.35 -7.04 -0.32
C HIS A 56 -16.20 -7.16 -1.58
N GLY A 57 -16.32 -8.33 -2.20
CA GLY A 57 -17.03 -8.53 -3.48
C GLY A 57 -18.48 -8.03 -3.48
N GLY A 58 -19.24 -8.24 -2.40
CA GLY A 58 -20.60 -7.73 -2.28
C GLY A 58 -20.68 -6.19 -2.24
N HIS A 59 -19.72 -5.56 -1.55
CA HIS A 59 -19.62 -4.10 -1.50
C HIS A 59 -19.19 -3.52 -2.84
N LEU A 60 -18.19 -4.13 -3.50
CA LEU A 60 -17.77 -3.75 -4.85
C LEU A 60 -18.92 -3.88 -5.86
N SER A 61 -19.68 -4.98 -5.82
CA SER A 61 -20.86 -5.17 -6.66
C SER A 61 -21.93 -4.10 -6.39
N THR A 62 -22.05 -3.61 -5.16
CA THR A 62 -22.94 -2.49 -4.85
C THR A 62 -22.45 -1.19 -5.48
N ILE A 63 -21.14 -0.92 -5.47
CA ILE A 63 -20.57 0.30 -6.08
C ILE A 63 -20.66 0.24 -7.61
N ILE A 64 -20.22 -0.86 -8.22
CA ILE A 64 -20.12 -1.02 -9.69
C ILE A 64 -21.49 -1.28 -10.34
N GLY A 65 -22.43 -1.84 -9.57
CA GLY A 65 -23.70 -2.32 -10.09
C GLY A 65 -23.58 -3.69 -10.78
N GLU A 66 -24.62 -4.07 -11.51
CA GLU A 66 -24.77 -5.45 -12.02
C GLU A 66 -24.34 -5.64 -13.47
N GLY A 67 -23.89 -4.57 -14.12
CA GLY A 67 -23.53 -4.55 -15.54
C GLY A 67 -22.14 -5.09 -15.87
N HIS A 68 -21.30 -5.38 -14.87
CA HIS A 68 -19.96 -5.93 -15.06
C HIS A 68 -19.73 -7.19 -14.23
N HIS A 69 -18.93 -8.10 -14.76
CA HIS A 69 -18.27 -9.11 -13.95
C HIS A 69 -17.08 -8.46 -13.26
N ILE A 70 -16.86 -8.79 -11.99
CA ILE A 70 -15.72 -8.31 -11.24
C ILE A 70 -14.68 -9.43 -11.23
N VAL A 71 -13.48 -9.14 -11.70
CA VAL A 71 -12.36 -10.08 -11.74
C VAL A 71 -11.26 -9.54 -10.83
N SER A 72 -10.61 -10.41 -10.07
CA SER A 72 -9.40 -10.05 -9.33
C SER A 72 -8.42 -11.22 -9.36
N PHE A 73 -7.18 -10.99 -8.94
CA PHE A 73 -6.11 -11.97 -9.03
C PHE A 73 -5.11 -11.79 -7.91
N ASP A 74 -4.47 -12.88 -7.51
CA ASP A 74 -3.26 -12.81 -6.71
C ASP A 74 -2.08 -12.55 -7.64
N THR A 75 -1.25 -11.55 -7.36
CA THR A 75 -0.07 -11.23 -8.16
C THR A 75 0.90 -12.42 -8.21
N ARG A 76 1.78 -12.45 -9.22
CA ARG A 76 2.76 -13.52 -9.40
C ARG A 76 3.49 -13.85 -8.10
N GLY A 77 3.40 -15.09 -7.64
CA GLY A 77 4.05 -15.58 -6.42
C GLY A 77 3.47 -15.09 -5.10
N LEU A 78 2.29 -14.46 -5.11
CA LEU A 78 1.56 -14.13 -3.90
C LEU A 78 0.47 -15.17 -3.63
N ASN A 79 0.35 -15.61 -2.37
CA ASN A 79 -0.76 -16.44 -1.88
C ASN A 79 -1.10 -17.63 -2.79
N SER A 80 -2.20 -17.59 -3.56
CA SER A 80 -2.62 -18.72 -4.42
C SER A 80 -1.87 -18.79 -5.75
N SER A 81 -1.05 -17.79 -6.09
CA SER A 81 -0.21 -17.77 -7.28
C SER A 81 1.14 -18.44 -7.00
N TRP A 82 1.66 -19.20 -7.97
CA TRP A 82 2.81 -20.09 -7.80
C TRP A 82 3.91 -19.83 -8.83
N PRO A 83 5.21 -20.02 -8.51
CA PRO A 83 5.76 -20.31 -7.18
C PRO A 83 5.64 -19.15 -6.21
N GLN A 84 5.31 -19.46 -4.95
CA GLN A 84 5.20 -18.47 -3.89
C GLN A 84 6.54 -17.79 -3.61
N VAL A 85 6.50 -16.48 -3.37
CA VAL A 85 7.65 -15.72 -2.86
C VAL A 85 7.87 -16.07 -1.40
N LYS A 86 9.04 -16.63 -1.11
CA LYS A 86 9.49 -16.97 0.24
C LYS A 86 10.96 -16.61 0.39
N CYS A 87 11.23 -15.47 1.03
CA CYS A 87 12.60 -15.11 1.37
C CYS A 87 13.15 -15.98 2.49
N PHE A 88 12.29 -16.48 3.38
CA PHE A 88 12.62 -17.46 4.41
C PHE A 88 11.86 -18.77 4.18
N GLN A 89 12.58 -19.90 4.26
CA GLN A 89 11.99 -21.24 4.12
C GLN A 89 11.08 -21.63 5.31
N GLU A 90 11.39 -21.12 6.50
CA GLU A 90 10.66 -21.41 7.73
C GLU A 90 10.18 -20.14 8.41
N ASP A 91 8.98 -20.19 8.99
CA ASP A 91 8.40 -19.12 9.81
C ASP A 91 9.30 -18.70 10.96
N LYS A 92 10.13 -19.60 11.49
CA LYS A 92 11.07 -19.29 12.57
C LYS A 92 12.13 -18.28 12.13
N GLY A 93 12.64 -18.40 10.90
CA GLY A 93 13.57 -17.44 10.32
C GLY A 93 12.92 -16.08 10.13
N ARG A 94 11.66 -16.08 9.66
CA ARG A 94 10.85 -14.87 9.48
C ARG A 94 10.53 -14.18 10.81
N LYS A 95 10.03 -14.93 11.80
CA LYS A 95 9.73 -14.44 13.17
C LYS A 95 10.97 -13.84 13.83
N LYS A 96 12.14 -14.47 13.71
CA LYS A 96 13.39 -13.92 14.24
C LYS A 96 13.81 -12.61 13.56
N SER A 97 13.51 -12.45 12.27
CA SER A 97 13.67 -11.15 11.59
C SER A 97 12.69 -10.13 12.17
N LEU A 98 11.41 -10.49 12.30
CA LEU A 98 10.35 -9.64 12.85
C LEU A 98 10.59 -9.23 14.32
N ASP A 99 11.10 -10.11 15.18
CA ASP A 99 11.35 -9.82 16.61
C ASP A 99 12.35 -8.67 16.82
N LEU A 100 13.29 -8.48 15.90
CA LEU A 100 14.26 -7.39 15.95
C LEU A 100 13.63 -6.02 15.56
N TRP A 101 12.45 -5.99 14.92
CA TRP A 101 11.70 -4.75 14.64
C TRP A 101 11.27 -4.02 15.92
N TYR A 102 11.05 -4.74 17.01
CA TYR A 102 10.49 -4.19 18.25
C TYR A 102 11.51 -3.43 19.12
N LYS A 103 12.79 -3.37 18.70
CA LYS A 103 13.83 -2.63 19.42
C LYS A 103 13.88 -1.18 18.93
N TYR A 104 13.66 -0.24 19.84
CA TYR A 104 13.75 1.19 19.55
C TYR A 104 15.19 1.53 19.14
N ILE A 105 15.36 2.15 17.98
CA ILE A 105 16.67 2.58 17.49
C ILE A 105 17.03 3.92 18.10
N LYS A 106 17.95 3.92 19.06
CA LYS A 106 18.45 5.15 19.69
C LYS A 106 19.97 5.27 19.61
N SER A 107 20.63 4.29 19.03
CA SER A 107 22.08 4.20 19.05
C SER A 107 22.64 3.75 17.70
N LYS A 108 23.93 4.03 17.50
CA LYS A 108 24.68 3.48 16.36
C LYS A 108 24.67 1.95 16.35
N GLU A 109 24.59 1.31 17.51
CA GLU A 109 24.54 -0.14 17.61
C GLU A 109 23.22 -0.71 17.09
N ASP A 110 22.09 -0.07 17.40
CA ASP A 110 20.78 -0.48 16.90
C ASP A 110 20.71 -0.40 15.36
N ALA A 111 21.34 0.62 14.76
CA ALA A 111 21.40 0.72 13.30
C ALA A 111 22.32 -0.33 12.66
N ARG A 112 23.41 -0.74 13.32
CA ARG A 112 24.19 -1.90 12.86
C ARG A 112 23.36 -3.18 12.87
N VAL A 113 22.50 -3.35 13.88
CA VAL A 113 21.57 -4.49 13.93
C VAL A 113 20.60 -4.46 12.73
N LEU A 114 20.02 -3.30 12.39
CA LEU A 114 19.20 -3.17 11.18
C LEU A 114 19.97 -3.43 9.90
N TRP A 115 21.19 -2.90 9.79
CA TRP A 115 22.05 -3.11 8.63
C TRP A 115 22.28 -4.61 8.40
N GLN A 116 22.60 -5.36 9.46
CA GLN A 116 22.82 -6.81 9.38
C GLN A 116 21.54 -7.56 9.02
N LYS A 117 20.40 -7.08 9.52
CA LYS A 117 19.09 -7.65 9.23
C LYS A 117 18.68 -7.43 7.77
N ALA A 118 18.81 -6.21 7.26
CA ALA A 118 18.59 -5.90 5.84
C ALA A 118 19.46 -6.78 4.94
N ARG A 119 20.76 -6.92 5.28
CA ARG A 119 21.68 -7.81 4.55
C ARG A 119 21.23 -9.28 4.60
N ARG A 120 20.76 -9.76 5.75
CA ARG A 120 20.25 -11.14 5.88
C ARG A 120 18.98 -11.36 5.05
N PHE A 121 18.05 -10.40 5.06
CA PHE A 121 16.83 -10.46 4.28
C PHE A 121 17.14 -10.54 2.78
N VAL A 122 17.91 -9.58 2.26
CA VAL A 122 18.33 -9.55 0.86
C VAL A 122 19.00 -10.87 0.45
N LYS A 123 19.94 -11.36 1.25
CA LYS A 123 20.64 -12.61 0.93
C LYS A 123 19.69 -13.82 0.93
N ALA A 124 18.75 -13.86 1.88
CA ALA A 124 17.78 -14.94 1.97
C ALA A 124 16.83 -14.94 0.76
N CYS A 125 16.35 -13.77 0.34
CA CYS A 125 15.57 -13.63 -0.88
C CYS A 125 16.36 -14.05 -2.13
N GLU A 126 17.61 -13.60 -2.30
CA GLU A 126 18.46 -13.99 -3.43
C GLU A 126 18.65 -15.51 -3.51
N THR A 127 18.94 -16.15 -2.38
CA THR A 127 19.19 -17.59 -2.30
C THR A 127 17.91 -18.40 -2.54
N ASN A 128 16.78 -18.02 -1.96
CA ASN A 128 15.57 -18.83 -2.00
C ASN A 128 14.71 -18.55 -3.24
N MET A 129 14.71 -17.33 -3.77
CA MET A 129 13.90 -16.96 -4.93
C MET A 129 14.64 -17.13 -6.26
N GLY A 130 15.97 -17.10 -6.26
CA GLY A 130 16.79 -17.27 -7.47
C GLY A 130 16.34 -16.34 -8.60
N GLN A 131 15.95 -16.92 -9.74
CA GLN A 131 15.45 -16.16 -10.90
C GLN A 131 14.07 -15.56 -10.66
N HIS A 132 13.14 -16.27 -10.02
CA HIS A 132 11.79 -15.76 -9.73
C HIS A 132 11.82 -14.44 -8.96
N GLY A 133 12.83 -14.26 -8.10
CA GLY A 133 13.01 -13.03 -7.33
C GLY A 133 13.16 -11.78 -8.20
N LYS A 134 13.82 -11.88 -9.36
CA LYS A 134 14.05 -10.74 -10.27
C LYS A 134 12.79 -10.28 -11.00
N TYR A 135 11.87 -11.22 -11.25
CA TYR A 135 10.65 -11.00 -12.02
C TYR A 135 9.45 -10.66 -11.13
N THR A 136 9.65 -10.45 -9.82
CA THR A 136 8.60 -10.06 -8.86
C THR A 136 8.58 -8.55 -8.73
N ASN A 137 7.98 -7.86 -9.71
CA ASN A 137 8.00 -6.40 -9.83
C ASN A 137 6.77 -5.87 -10.59
N SER A 138 6.52 -4.56 -10.53
CA SER A 138 5.33 -3.93 -11.13
C SER A 138 5.21 -4.13 -12.64
N LEU A 139 6.31 -4.03 -13.40
CA LEU A 139 6.32 -4.23 -14.86
C LEU A 139 5.80 -5.61 -15.24
N GLN A 140 6.27 -6.58 -14.48
CA GLN A 140 6.00 -7.99 -14.68
C GLN A 140 4.56 -8.33 -14.26
N ILE A 141 4.07 -7.75 -13.17
CA ILE A 141 2.65 -7.83 -12.78
C ILE A 141 1.75 -7.20 -13.86
N ALA A 142 2.15 -6.09 -14.47
CA ALA A 142 1.41 -5.50 -15.58
C ALA A 142 1.40 -6.42 -16.84
N ALA A 143 2.47 -7.17 -17.08
CA ALA A 143 2.47 -8.20 -18.13
C ALA A 143 1.51 -9.37 -17.81
N ASP A 144 1.32 -9.72 -16.53
CA ASP A 144 0.31 -10.70 -16.10
C ASP A 144 -1.10 -10.16 -16.33
N MET A 145 -1.35 -8.88 -16.03
CA MET A 145 -2.63 -8.22 -16.34
C MET A 145 -2.96 -8.30 -17.83
N GLU A 146 -1.96 -8.19 -18.71
CA GLU A 146 -2.14 -8.38 -20.16
C GLU A 146 -2.49 -9.82 -20.53
N ALA A 147 -1.88 -10.81 -19.87
CA ALA A 147 -2.23 -12.21 -20.05
C ALA A 147 -3.66 -12.51 -19.56
N ILE A 148 -4.07 -11.92 -18.42
CA ILE A 148 -5.43 -12.00 -17.90
C ILE A 148 -6.43 -11.38 -18.90
N ARG A 149 -6.16 -10.16 -19.42
CA ARG A 149 -7.01 -9.51 -20.43
C ARG A 149 -7.25 -10.43 -21.63
N LYS A 150 -6.18 -11.05 -22.14
CA LYS A 150 -6.25 -12.01 -23.26
C LYS A 150 -7.07 -13.24 -22.89
N GLY A 151 -6.86 -13.82 -21.70
CA GLY A 151 -7.62 -14.97 -21.20
C GLY A 151 -9.11 -14.68 -20.99
N LEU A 152 -9.45 -13.42 -20.67
CA LEU A 152 -10.83 -12.95 -20.59
C LEU A 152 -11.45 -12.66 -21.97
N GLY A 153 -10.68 -12.72 -23.06
CA GLY A 153 -11.15 -12.45 -24.41
C GLY A 153 -11.53 -10.98 -24.66
N GLN A 154 -10.96 -10.04 -23.90
CA GLN A 154 -11.24 -8.61 -24.07
C GLN A 154 -10.22 -7.95 -24.99
N ASP A 155 -10.66 -7.00 -25.83
CA ASP A 155 -9.76 -6.19 -26.68
C ASP A 155 -8.96 -5.16 -25.88
N THR A 156 -9.58 -4.57 -24.86
CA THR A 156 -8.98 -3.60 -23.95
C THR A 156 -9.19 -3.99 -22.49
N LEU A 157 -8.27 -3.61 -21.62
CA LEU A 157 -8.36 -3.81 -20.19
C LEU A 157 -9.24 -2.73 -19.56
N ASN A 158 -10.35 -3.14 -18.94
CA ASN A 158 -11.04 -2.31 -17.95
C ASN A 158 -10.49 -2.67 -16.57
N PHE A 159 -10.01 -1.67 -15.84
CA PHE A 159 -9.28 -1.89 -14.59
C PHE A 159 -9.65 -0.86 -13.52
N TRP A 160 -9.76 -1.30 -12.27
CA TRP A 160 -9.87 -0.43 -11.11
C TRP A 160 -8.78 -0.81 -10.10
N GLY A 161 -7.76 0.05 -10.02
CA GLY A 161 -6.64 -0.10 -9.12
C GLY A 161 -6.80 0.77 -7.89
N LEU A 162 -6.87 0.14 -6.72
CA LEU A 162 -6.85 0.80 -5.43
C LEU A 162 -5.41 0.94 -4.96
N SER A 163 -4.99 2.09 -4.42
CA SER A 163 -3.67 2.26 -3.80
C SER A 163 -2.51 1.88 -4.75
N TYR A 164 -1.61 0.96 -4.37
CA TYR A 164 -0.58 0.40 -5.27
C TYR A 164 -1.15 -0.21 -6.56
N GLY A 165 -2.41 -0.67 -6.57
CA GLY A 165 -3.11 -1.07 -7.79
C GLY A 165 -3.17 0.06 -8.80
N GLY A 166 -3.19 1.32 -8.35
CA GLY A 166 -3.05 2.49 -9.20
C GLY A 166 -1.69 2.56 -9.92
N VAL A 167 -0.59 2.21 -9.23
CA VAL A 167 0.75 2.06 -9.83
C VAL A 167 0.73 0.98 -10.92
N LEU A 168 0.05 -0.15 -10.68
CA LEU A 168 -0.12 -1.21 -11.67
C LEU A 168 -0.93 -0.73 -12.89
N GLY A 169 -2.04 -0.02 -12.66
CA GLY A 169 -2.87 0.53 -13.73
C GLY A 169 -2.12 1.55 -14.59
N HIS A 170 -1.34 2.43 -13.96
CA HIS A 170 -0.45 3.35 -14.66
C HIS A 170 0.63 2.58 -15.46
N THR A 171 1.31 1.64 -14.83
CA THR A 171 2.36 0.82 -15.47
C THR A 171 1.82 0.08 -16.69
N TYR A 172 0.66 -0.55 -16.56
CA TYR A 172 -0.04 -1.19 -17.68
C TYR A 172 -0.32 -0.21 -18.81
N SER A 173 -0.79 0.99 -18.49
CA SER A 173 -1.13 2.01 -19.48
C SER A 173 0.07 2.51 -20.28
N VAL A 174 1.26 2.54 -19.67
CA VAL A 174 2.51 2.86 -20.37
C VAL A 174 3.00 1.69 -21.23
N LEU A 175 2.93 0.45 -20.72
CA LEU A 175 3.44 -0.73 -21.43
C LEU A 175 2.54 -1.19 -22.58
N PHE A 176 1.22 -0.99 -22.46
CA PHE A 176 0.22 -1.46 -23.42
C PHE A 176 -0.79 -0.35 -23.77
N PRO A 177 -0.33 0.81 -24.29
CA PRO A 177 -1.18 1.99 -24.47
C PRO A 177 -2.40 1.74 -25.38
N ASP A 178 -2.25 0.91 -26.42
CA ASP A 178 -3.33 0.55 -27.35
C ASP A 178 -4.28 -0.54 -26.78
N ARG A 179 -4.09 -0.97 -25.53
CA ARG A 179 -4.90 -2.00 -24.85
C ARG A 179 -5.59 -1.47 -23.60
N VAL A 180 -5.56 -0.16 -23.37
CA VAL A 180 -6.24 0.49 -22.24
C VAL A 180 -7.71 0.72 -22.58
N GLY A 181 -8.62 0.30 -21.71
CA GLY A 181 -10.06 0.51 -21.86
C GLY A 181 -10.56 1.62 -20.94
N ARG A 182 -11.26 1.24 -19.88
CA ARG A 182 -11.65 2.13 -18.77
C ARG A 182 -10.78 1.85 -17.55
N VAL A 183 -9.91 2.78 -17.20
CA VAL A 183 -9.00 2.64 -16.05
C VAL A 183 -9.38 3.62 -14.94
N ILE A 184 -9.59 3.10 -13.74
CA ILE A 184 -9.87 3.86 -12.52
C ILE A 184 -8.66 3.70 -11.59
N LEU A 185 -8.06 4.82 -11.19
CA LEU A 185 -6.93 4.87 -10.26
C LEU A 185 -7.40 5.57 -8.99
N ASP A 186 -7.59 4.79 -7.93
CA ASP A 186 -8.31 5.22 -6.72
C ASP A 186 -7.38 5.23 -5.50
N GLY A 187 -7.08 6.43 -4.99
CA GLY A 187 -6.07 6.64 -3.95
C GLY A 187 -4.67 6.20 -4.37
N SER A 188 -4.33 6.39 -5.65
CA SER A 188 -3.06 5.92 -6.23
C SER A 188 -1.85 6.66 -5.67
N LEU A 189 -0.76 5.94 -5.45
CA LEU A 189 0.56 6.55 -5.27
C LEU A 189 1.05 7.13 -6.60
N HIS A 190 1.86 8.18 -6.52
CA HIS A 190 2.49 8.72 -7.71
C HIS A 190 3.59 7.74 -8.17
N PRO A 191 3.66 7.33 -9.46
CA PRO A 191 4.71 6.40 -9.92
C PRO A 191 6.12 6.90 -9.64
N LYS A 192 6.39 8.21 -9.82
CA LYS A 192 7.67 8.82 -9.39
C LYS A 192 7.95 8.64 -7.89
N GLU A 193 6.94 8.77 -7.04
CA GLU A 193 7.08 8.50 -5.60
C GLU A 193 7.39 7.02 -5.34
N TRP A 194 6.69 6.10 -6.02
CA TRP A 194 6.86 4.65 -5.85
C TRP A 194 8.23 4.16 -6.34
N PHE A 195 8.53 4.35 -7.62
CA PHE A 195 9.77 3.89 -8.24
C PHE A 195 10.99 4.70 -7.75
N GLY A 196 10.80 5.96 -7.35
CA GLY A 196 11.84 6.79 -6.73
C GLY A 196 12.05 6.52 -5.24
N PHE A 197 11.27 5.60 -4.64
CA PHE A 197 11.29 5.25 -3.22
C PHE A 197 10.94 6.42 -2.27
N SER A 198 10.47 7.56 -2.77
CA SER A 198 10.06 8.71 -1.95
C SER A 198 8.63 8.61 -1.41
N ALA A 199 7.81 7.68 -1.90
CA ALA A 199 6.44 7.40 -1.42
C ALA A 199 6.37 7.16 0.09
N PHE A 200 7.43 6.61 0.65
CA PHE A 200 7.56 6.29 2.06
C PHE A 200 7.68 7.55 2.92
N GLY A 201 8.55 8.51 2.56
CA GLY A 201 8.63 9.78 3.27
C GLY A 201 7.31 10.57 3.24
N GLU A 202 6.62 10.55 2.11
CA GLU A 202 5.29 11.17 1.95
C GLU A 202 4.21 10.50 2.80
N LEU A 203 4.29 9.18 3.01
CA LEU A 203 3.36 8.45 3.87
C LEU A 203 3.42 8.95 5.31
N GLY A 204 4.61 9.17 5.87
CA GLY A 204 4.77 9.68 7.24
C GLY A 204 4.10 11.04 7.45
N TYR A 205 4.27 11.95 6.49
CA TYR A 205 3.61 13.27 6.50
C TYR A 205 2.08 13.15 6.45
N ARG A 206 1.56 12.35 5.52
CA ARG A 206 0.11 12.12 5.32
C ARG A 206 -0.55 11.49 6.54
N VAL A 207 0.09 10.48 7.13
CA VAL A 207 -0.37 9.86 8.39
C VAL A 207 -0.45 10.90 9.52
N THR A 208 0.52 11.79 9.63
CA THR A 208 0.51 12.84 10.65
C THR A 208 -0.63 13.83 10.43
N LYS A 209 -0.85 14.27 9.18
CA LYS A 209 -1.96 15.16 8.82
C LYS A 209 -3.32 14.52 9.10
N CYS A 210 -3.48 13.25 8.80
CA CYS A 210 -4.71 12.53 9.13
C CYS A 210 -4.87 12.28 10.63
N PHE A 211 -3.78 12.07 11.37
CA PHE A 211 -3.85 11.99 12.82
C PHE A 211 -4.29 13.33 13.43
N GLU A 212 -3.77 14.45 12.93
CA GLU A 212 -4.24 15.79 13.30
C GLU A 212 -5.74 15.95 13.02
N SER A 213 -6.21 15.49 11.85
CA SER A 213 -7.63 15.52 11.48
C SER A 213 -8.50 14.64 12.37
N PHE A 214 -8.00 13.46 12.76
CA PHE A 214 -8.64 12.57 13.73
C PHE A 214 -8.81 13.26 15.09
N ILE A 215 -7.73 13.86 15.60
CA ILE A 215 -7.76 14.59 16.86
C ILE A 215 -8.74 15.77 16.80
N HIS A 216 -8.67 16.57 15.73
CA HIS A 216 -9.56 17.71 15.52
C HIS A 216 -11.04 17.31 15.51
N ARG A 217 -11.39 16.23 14.78
CA ARG A 217 -12.78 15.73 14.71
C ARG A 217 -13.26 15.14 16.03
N CYS A 218 -12.38 14.48 16.80
CA CYS A 218 -12.73 14.03 18.15
C CYS A 218 -12.98 15.25 19.04
N HIS A 219 -12.02 16.15 19.15
CA HIS A 219 -12.08 17.30 20.04
C HIS A 219 -13.25 18.24 19.72
N SER A 220 -13.51 18.51 18.43
CA SER A 220 -14.66 19.32 17.99
C SER A 220 -16.00 18.68 18.33
N ASN A 221 -16.05 17.36 18.53
CA ASN A 221 -17.21 16.62 19.00
C ASN A 221 -17.05 16.21 20.48
N ARG A 222 -16.85 17.20 21.35
CA ARG A 222 -16.59 17.00 22.80
C ARG A 222 -17.55 16.01 23.46
N ALA A 223 -18.83 16.03 23.09
CA ALA A 223 -19.86 15.16 23.66
C ALA A 223 -19.68 13.66 23.32
N ARG A 224 -18.91 13.33 22.27
CA ARG A 224 -18.65 11.94 21.83
C ARG A 224 -17.17 11.57 21.85
N CYS A 225 -16.29 12.47 22.27
CA CYS A 225 -14.85 12.22 22.35
C CYS A 225 -14.55 11.54 23.70
N PRO A 226 -14.05 10.29 23.71
CA PRO A 226 -13.99 9.45 24.92
C PRO A 226 -12.78 9.71 25.83
N PHE A 227 -11.96 10.72 25.50
CA PHE A 227 -10.78 11.09 26.29
C PHE A 227 -11.22 11.84 27.55
N GLU A 228 -10.77 11.37 28.71
CA GLU A 228 -11.15 11.92 30.02
C GLU A 228 -9.92 12.01 30.95
N PRO A 229 -9.57 13.21 31.46
CA PRO A 229 -10.16 14.51 31.11
C PRO A 229 -9.88 14.86 29.64
N LEU A 230 -10.85 15.49 28.96
CA LEU A 230 -10.64 15.98 27.59
C LEU A 230 -9.83 17.28 27.65
N PRO A 231 -8.66 17.37 26.99
CA PRO A 231 -7.88 18.61 26.95
C PRO A 231 -8.65 19.77 26.31
N ASP A 232 -8.17 21.00 26.56
CA ASP A 232 -8.84 22.23 26.13
C ASP A 232 -8.68 22.51 24.62
N ASP A 233 -7.64 21.96 24.00
CA ASP A 233 -7.35 22.14 22.59
C ASP A 233 -6.80 20.88 21.90
N ASP A 234 -6.89 20.88 20.56
CA ASP A 234 -6.43 19.79 19.69
C ASP A 234 -4.95 19.46 19.90
N LYS A 235 -4.11 20.46 20.18
CA LYS A 235 -2.66 20.28 20.32
C LYS A 235 -2.32 19.53 21.59
N ALA A 236 -3.00 19.85 22.69
CA ALA A 236 -2.87 19.16 23.96
C ALA A 236 -3.37 17.72 23.87
N LEU A 237 -4.55 17.49 23.26
CA LEU A 237 -5.07 16.13 23.04
C LEU A 237 -4.14 15.29 22.16
N ARG A 238 -3.64 15.85 21.06
CA ARG A 238 -2.65 15.19 20.20
C ARG A 238 -1.38 14.85 20.97
N ALA A 239 -0.84 15.78 21.74
CA ALA A 239 0.38 15.58 22.51
C ALA A 239 0.20 14.49 23.57
N GLU A 240 -0.94 14.46 24.25
CA GLU A 240 -1.24 13.46 25.26
C GLU A 240 -1.37 12.06 24.65
N ALA A 241 -2.15 11.92 23.57
CA ALA A 241 -2.32 10.65 22.86
C ALA A 241 -0.97 10.11 22.34
N LEU A 242 -0.17 10.95 21.68
CA LEU A 242 1.15 10.53 21.18
C LEU A 242 2.13 10.22 22.31
N SER A 243 2.17 11.06 23.36
CA SER A 243 3.03 10.82 24.53
C SER A 243 2.69 9.49 25.20
N PHE A 244 1.41 9.16 25.28
CA PHE A 244 0.97 7.89 25.82
C PHE A 244 1.43 6.72 24.96
N VAL A 245 1.17 6.74 23.65
CA VAL A 245 1.57 5.65 22.74
C VAL A 245 3.09 5.43 22.77
N GLU A 246 3.89 6.51 22.84
CA GLU A 246 5.35 6.41 22.98
C GLU A 246 5.82 5.87 24.34
N LYS A 247 5.01 6.04 25.40
CA LYS A 247 5.29 5.49 26.74
C LYS A 247 4.93 4.01 26.87
N ILE A 248 4.17 3.42 25.95
CA ILE A 248 3.90 1.96 25.89
C ILE A 248 5.19 1.24 25.46
N LYS A 249 6.19 1.24 26.34
CA LYS A 249 7.46 0.55 26.14
C LYS A 249 7.24 -0.96 26.30
N THR A 250 7.90 -1.74 25.44
CA THR A 250 7.89 -3.22 25.44
C THR A 250 8.20 -3.86 26.80
N LEU A 251 8.84 -3.14 27.72
CA LEU A 251 9.25 -3.60 29.05
C LEU A 251 8.27 -3.26 30.19
N LYS A 252 7.24 -2.42 29.94
CA LYS A 252 6.13 -2.12 30.88
C LYS A 252 4.78 -2.25 30.18
N THR A 253 4.70 -3.15 29.21
CA THR A 253 3.53 -3.34 28.37
C THR A 253 2.36 -3.84 29.21
N PRO A 254 1.14 -3.32 29.03
CA PRO A 254 -0.02 -3.86 29.70
C PRO A 254 -0.16 -5.35 29.37
N THR A 255 -0.13 -6.19 30.41
CA THR A 255 -0.38 -7.63 30.26
C THR A 255 -1.88 -7.84 30.28
N VAL A 256 -2.41 -8.44 29.22
CA VAL A 256 -3.82 -8.81 29.13
C VAL A 256 -3.93 -10.30 29.37
N ARG A 257 -4.85 -10.72 30.25
CA ARG A 257 -5.19 -12.11 30.48
C ARG A 257 -6.70 -12.25 30.60
N LEU A 258 -7.37 -12.27 29.46
CA LEU A 258 -8.82 -12.47 29.37
C LEU A 258 -9.18 -13.95 29.57
N ASN A 259 -8.45 -14.86 28.92
CA ASN A 259 -8.61 -16.30 29.04
C ASN A 259 -7.36 -17.07 28.52
N SER A 260 -7.44 -18.40 28.43
CA SER A 260 -6.33 -19.26 27.98
C SER A 260 -5.91 -19.04 26.52
N THR A 261 -6.77 -18.48 25.67
CA THR A 261 -6.48 -18.22 24.24
C THR A 261 -6.28 -16.74 23.92
N HIS A 262 -6.69 -15.82 24.80
CA HIS A 262 -6.58 -14.38 24.64
C HIS A 262 -5.77 -13.79 25.81
N HIS A 263 -4.46 -13.96 25.71
CA HIS A 263 -3.49 -13.42 26.65
C HIS A 263 -2.25 -12.92 25.91
N GLY A 264 -1.59 -11.87 26.40
CA GLY A 264 -0.41 -11.32 25.76
C GLY A 264 -0.12 -9.88 26.15
N LEU A 265 0.66 -9.21 25.30
CA LEU A 265 1.12 -7.84 25.49
C LEU A 265 0.63 -6.99 24.31
N ILE A 266 0.29 -5.73 24.57
CA ILE A 266 0.00 -4.73 23.53
C ILE A 266 1.07 -3.64 23.51
N GLY A 267 1.98 -3.70 22.54
CA GLY A 267 3.10 -2.76 22.44
C GLY A 267 2.81 -1.52 21.58
N ARG A 268 3.72 -0.55 21.63
CA ARG A 268 3.73 0.65 20.76
C ARG A 268 3.51 0.32 19.28
N LEU A 269 4.19 -0.70 18.75
CA LEU A 269 4.06 -1.08 17.35
C LEU A 269 2.69 -1.65 17.03
N ASP A 270 2.07 -2.41 17.93
CA ASP A 270 0.71 -2.94 17.72
C ASP A 270 -0.29 -1.79 17.61
N VAL A 271 -0.24 -0.84 18.54
CA VAL A 271 -1.14 0.32 18.56
C VAL A 271 -1.00 1.15 17.29
N TRP A 272 0.22 1.41 16.82
CA TRP A 272 0.42 2.18 15.59
C TRP A 272 0.05 1.41 14.33
N THR A 273 0.61 0.21 14.13
CA THR A 273 0.53 -0.52 12.85
C THR A 273 -0.79 -1.26 12.65
N LYS A 274 -1.45 -1.67 13.73
CA LYS A 274 -2.73 -2.40 13.67
C LYS A 274 -3.92 -1.54 14.12
N GLY A 275 -3.67 -0.49 14.90
CA GLY A 275 -4.69 0.44 15.38
C GLY A 275 -4.75 1.74 14.59
N ILE A 276 -3.82 2.65 14.85
CA ILE A 276 -3.85 4.02 14.35
C ILE A 276 -3.81 4.06 12.82
N ILE A 277 -2.78 3.51 12.15
CA ILE A 277 -2.64 3.63 10.69
C ILE A 277 -3.85 3.03 9.95
N PRO A 278 -4.32 1.80 10.24
CA PRO A 278 -5.47 1.24 9.54
C PRO A 278 -6.79 1.97 9.81
N ALA A 279 -6.93 2.60 10.98
CA ALA A 279 -8.09 3.43 11.29
C ALA A 279 -8.03 4.81 10.62
N LEU A 280 -6.86 5.43 10.52
CA LEU A 280 -6.69 6.69 9.78
C LEU A 280 -7.07 6.52 8.30
N GLY A 281 -6.68 5.40 7.68
CA GLY A 281 -7.11 5.06 6.32
C GLY A 281 -8.61 4.79 6.14
N SER A 282 -9.39 4.64 7.22
CA SER A 282 -10.84 4.39 7.15
C SER A 282 -11.58 5.14 8.26
N PRO A 283 -12.06 6.38 8.01
CA PRO A 283 -12.64 7.21 9.05
C PRO A 283 -13.88 6.64 9.74
N LEU A 284 -14.54 5.65 9.13
CA LEU A 284 -15.58 4.85 9.78
C LEU A 284 -15.11 4.17 11.08
N LYS A 285 -13.79 3.97 11.25
CA LYS A 285 -13.16 3.36 12.43
C LYS A 285 -12.67 4.37 13.47
N TRP A 286 -12.79 5.68 13.22
CA TRP A 286 -12.21 6.69 14.12
C TRP A 286 -12.87 6.68 15.50
N HIS A 287 -14.16 6.41 15.60
CA HIS A 287 -14.83 6.28 16.90
C HIS A 287 -14.23 5.13 17.72
N ASP A 288 -14.08 3.94 17.11
CA ASP A 288 -13.48 2.78 17.77
C ASP A 288 -12.02 3.04 18.16
N LEU A 289 -11.26 3.74 17.30
CA LEU A 289 -9.88 4.14 17.61
C LEU A 289 -9.85 5.06 18.84
N ALA A 290 -10.70 6.07 18.88
CA ALA A 290 -10.76 7.01 20.01
C ALA A 290 -11.10 6.28 21.32
N ASN A 291 -12.10 5.39 21.30
CA ASN A 291 -12.49 4.62 22.48
C ASN A 291 -11.34 3.75 23.00
N ARG A 292 -10.67 3.02 22.09
CA ARG A 292 -9.56 2.13 22.46
C ARG A 292 -8.35 2.90 22.97
N LEU A 293 -8.00 4.04 22.35
CA LEU A 293 -6.91 4.89 22.83
C LEU A 293 -7.22 5.45 24.23
N ALA A 294 -8.44 5.96 24.44
CA ALA A 294 -8.84 6.49 25.73
C ALA A 294 -8.88 5.42 26.84
N SER A 295 -9.41 4.22 26.56
CA SER A 295 -9.39 3.10 27.52
C SER A 295 -7.97 2.67 27.84
N LEU A 296 -7.11 2.56 26.82
CA LEU A 296 -5.72 2.20 27.01
C LEU A 296 -4.99 3.24 27.89
N MET A 297 -5.27 4.53 27.69
CA MET A 297 -4.74 5.64 28.52
C MET A 297 -5.18 5.57 29.98
N ARG A 298 -6.39 5.06 30.25
CA ARG A 298 -6.90 4.81 31.61
C ARG A 298 -6.36 3.52 32.25
N GLY A 299 -5.53 2.76 31.53
CA GLY A 299 -4.98 1.50 32.00
C GLY A 299 -5.88 0.28 31.75
N ASP A 300 -6.86 0.41 30.85
CA ASP A 300 -7.71 -0.70 30.38
C ASP A 300 -7.30 -1.11 28.95
N PRO A 301 -6.42 -2.12 28.81
CA PRO A 301 -5.90 -2.55 27.52
C PRO A 301 -6.78 -3.56 26.78
N GLU A 302 -7.89 -4.04 27.36
CA GLU A 302 -8.55 -5.26 26.88
C GLU A 302 -9.08 -5.12 25.46
N GLU A 303 -9.83 -4.07 25.17
CA GLU A 303 -10.36 -3.83 23.83
C GLU A 303 -9.24 -3.58 22.82
N ALA A 304 -8.24 -2.77 23.19
CA ALA A 304 -7.09 -2.52 22.31
C ALA A 304 -6.32 -3.82 22.03
N PHE A 305 -6.18 -4.69 23.03
CA PHE A 305 -5.52 -5.99 22.89
C PHE A 305 -6.31 -6.95 21.99
N LEU A 306 -7.63 -7.03 22.15
CA LEU A 306 -8.48 -7.85 21.28
C LEU A 306 -8.49 -7.36 19.84
N ALA A 307 -8.28 -6.06 19.60
CA ALA A 307 -8.20 -5.53 18.24
C ALA A 307 -6.79 -5.62 17.63
N TYR A 308 -5.74 -5.40 18.43
CA TYR A 308 -4.38 -5.15 17.94
C TYR A 308 -3.36 -6.16 18.47
N GLY A 309 -3.54 -6.65 19.69
CA GLY A 309 -2.63 -7.57 20.37
C GLY A 309 -2.79 -9.03 19.96
N THR A 310 -3.98 -9.44 19.52
CA THR A 310 -4.23 -10.80 18.99
C THR A 310 -3.77 -10.90 17.55
N TYR A 311 -2.77 -11.73 17.27
CA TYR A 311 -2.41 -12.08 15.89
C TYR A 311 -3.42 -13.09 15.34
N HIS A 312 -4.33 -12.61 14.50
CA HIS A 312 -5.13 -13.47 13.63
C HIS A 312 -4.58 -13.33 12.21
N GLU A 313 -4.06 -14.41 11.65
CA GLU A 313 -3.76 -14.44 10.21
C GLU A 313 -5.08 -14.27 9.49
N PRO A 314 -5.30 -13.15 8.78
CA PRO A 314 -6.48 -13.04 7.95
C PRO A 314 -6.40 -14.18 6.93
N PRO A 315 -7.51 -14.88 6.62
CA PRO A 315 -7.51 -15.79 5.50
C PRO A 315 -7.01 -15.01 4.28
N PHE A 316 -6.08 -15.60 3.52
CA PHE A 316 -5.45 -15.04 2.32
C PHE A 316 -4.33 -14.01 2.51
N ASN A 317 -3.98 -13.62 3.74
CA ASN A 317 -2.78 -12.81 4.04
C ASN A 317 -1.85 -13.57 4.99
N GLY A 318 -1.07 -14.49 4.43
CA GLY A 318 -0.08 -15.28 5.15
C GLY A 318 1.16 -14.48 5.55
N PRO A 319 2.03 -15.05 6.40
CA PRO A 319 3.23 -14.37 6.90
C PRO A 319 4.23 -14.03 5.79
N GLU A 320 4.15 -14.68 4.62
CA GLU A 320 4.92 -14.38 3.40
C GLU A 320 4.55 -13.03 2.75
N MET A 321 3.40 -12.44 3.08
CA MET A 321 2.95 -11.16 2.51
C MET A 321 4.00 -10.06 2.66
N ASN A 322 4.70 -10.00 3.78
CA ASN A 322 5.75 -9.00 4.02
C ASN A 322 7.00 -9.29 3.18
N ASP A 323 7.41 -10.56 3.05
CA ASP A 323 8.51 -10.96 2.18
C ASP A 323 8.20 -10.57 0.72
N TYR A 324 6.94 -10.78 0.29
CA TYR A 324 6.45 -10.37 -1.03
C TYR A 324 6.49 -8.86 -1.23
N TYR A 325 5.90 -8.11 -0.28
CA TYR A 325 5.84 -6.66 -0.32
C TYR A 325 7.24 -6.08 -0.47
N ASP A 326 8.16 -6.48 0.41
CA ASP A 326 9.52 -5.97 0.43
C ASP A 326 10.21 -6.33 -0.89
N LEU A 327 10.06 -7.56 -1.40
CA LEU A 327 10.67 -7.96 -2.67
C LEU A 327 10.17 -7.13 -3.88
N VAL A 328 8.88 -6.80 -3.95
CA VAL A 328 8.37 -5.91 -5.02
C VAL A 328 9.00 -4.52 -4.90
N VAL A 329 9.03 -3.95 -3.70
CA VAL A 329 9.65 -2.65 -3.44
C VAL A 329 11.13 -2.66 -3.81
N LEU A 330 11.86 -3.73 -3.49
CA LEU A 330 13.27 -3.89 -3.85
C LEU A 330 13.49 -3.89 -5.35
N ASN A 331 12.67 -4.60 -6.11
CA ASN A 331 12.80 -4.64 -7.56
C ASN A 331 12.35 -3.34 -8.22
N ASP A 332 11.32 -2.67 -7.71
CA ASP A 332 10.79 -1.44 -8.28
C ASP A 332 11.68 -0.22 -7.96
N ALA A 333 12.36 -0.19 -6.81
CA ALA A 333 13.21 0.93 -6.39
C ALA A 333 14.67 0.84 -6.87
N ALA A 334 15.05 -0.26 -7.51
CA ALA A 334 16.44 -0.69 -7.61
C ALA A 334 17.36 0.12 -8.54
N ASP A 335 16.76 0.94 -9.41
CA ASP A 335 17.47 1.81 -10.35
C ASP A 335 17.47 3.29 -9.90
N GLY A 336 16.99 3.59 -8.68
CA GLY A 336 17.15 4.91 -8.06
C GLY A 336 18.61 5.18 -7.67
N GLU A 337 18.92 6.46 -7.38
CA GLU A 337 20.25 6.94 -6.91
C GLU A 337 20.80 6.21 -5.66
N TRP A 338 19.96 5.40 -5.04
CA TRP A 338 20.17 4.68 -3.79
C TRP A 338 20.94 3.36 -3.92
N ASN A 339 21.17 2.86 -5.15
CA ASN A 339 21.94 1.62 -5.41
C ASN A 339 23.45 1.87 -5.64
N SER A 340 23.94 3.09 -5.35
CA SER A 340 25.36 3.44 -5.51
C SER A 340 26.22 2.84 -4.38
N GLU A 341 27.50 2.56 -4.67
CA GLU A 341 28.47 2.12 -3.65
C GLU A 341 28.66 3.16 -2.53
N GLU A 342 28.29 4.43 -2.75
CA GLU A 342 28.41 5.51 -1.77
C GLU A 342 27.51 5.34 -0.52
N TRP A 343 26.42 4.57 -0.62
CA TRP A 343 25.50 4.32 0.51
C TRP A 343 25.94 3.17 1.43
N ASN A 344 27.09 2.53 1.15
CA ASN A 344 27.63 1.44 1.98
C ASN A 344 28.37 1.90 3.24
N ASP A 345 28.67 3.21 3.39
CA ASP A 345 29.47 3.70 4.50
C ASP A 345 28.70 3.85 5.82
N ASP A 346 29.17 3.12 6.85
CA ASP A 346 28.73 3.16 8.25
C ASP A 346 28.62 4.58 8.84
N TYR A 347 29.40 5.53 8.31
CA TYR A 347 29.46 6.91 8.78
C TYR A 347 28.21 7.73 8.39
N ARG A 348 27.72 7.61 7.14
CA ARG A 348 26.53 8.33 6.66
C ARG A 348 25.24 7.77 7.25
N MET A 349 25.20 6.46 7.44
CA MET A 349 24.14 5.75 8.18
C MET A 349 23.94 6.31 9.59
N SER A 350 25.02 6.76 10.24
CA SER A 350 24.97 7.30 11.60
C SER A 350 24.33 8.69 11.73
N ASN A 351 24.33 9.49 10.66
CA ASN A 351 23.72 10.83 10.66
C ASN A 351 22.20 10.79 10.39
N ILE A 352 21.71 9.74 9.72
CA ILE A 352 20.25 9.53 9.53
C ILE A 352 19.60 9.11 10.86
N ILE A 353 20.30 8.33 11.69
CA ILE A 353 19.83 7.91 13.03
C ILE A 353 19.58 9.09 13.96
N THR A 354 20.34 10.17 13.80
CA THR A 354 20.20 11.40 14.59
C THR A 354 19.21 12.40 14.01
N SER A 355 18.65 12.11 12.83
CA SER A 355 17.65 12.98 12.21
C SER A 355 16.30 12.77 12.87
N SER A 356 15.55 13.86 13.03
CA SER A 356 14.16 13.90 13.48
C SER A 356 13.19 13.01 12.68
N PHE A 357 13.65 12.40 11.58
CA PHE A 357 12.91 11.46 10.74
C PHE A 357 12.47 10.20 11.50
N LEU A 358 13.35 9.61 12.33
CA LEU A 358 13.01 8.38 13.10
C LEU A 358 12.12 8.63 14.32
N ASP A 359 12.08 9.87 14.82
CA ASP A 359 11.26 10.25 15.97
C ASP A 359 9.80 10.56 15.57
N PHE A 360 9.49 10.62 14.27
CA PHE A 360 8.20 11.14 13.81
C PHE A 360 7.07 10.10 13.80
N HIS A 361 7.37 8.80 13.62
CA HIS A 361 6.37 7.73 13.59
C HIS A 361 7.07 6.35 13.46
N PRO A 362 6.51 5.23 13.94
CA PRO A 362 7.13 3.92 13.74
C PRO A 362 7.26 3.48 12.28
N THR A 363 6.53 4.05 11.32
CA THR A 363 6.75 3.75 9.89
C THR A 363 8.10 4.21 9.41
N ALA A 364 8.68 5.29 9.95
CA ALA A 364 10.00 5.75 9.56
C ALA A 364 11.08 4.67 9.75
N LEU A 365 10.92 3.83 10.77
CA LEU A 365 11.80 2.68 11.02
C LEU A 365 11.66 1.59 9.94
N ILE A 366 10.41 1.28 9.57
CA ILE A 366 10.05 0.31 8.51
C ILE A 366 10.65 0.77 7.19
N GLU A 367 10.50 2.06 6.90
CA GLU A 367 10.96 2.70 5.68
C GLU A 367 12.49 2.74 5.62
N PHE A 368 13.15 3.04 6.74
CA PHE A 368 14.60 3.03 6.83
C PHE A 368 15.18 1.62 6.68
N GLU A 369 14.54 0.60 7.23
CA GLU A 369 14.94 -0.78 6.99
C GLU A 369 14.81 -1.16 5.51
N ARG A 370 13.69 -0.82 4.87
CA ARG A 370 13.48 -1.05 3.43
C ARG A 370 14.50 -0.30 2.59
N PHE A 371 14.81 0.94 2.96
CA PHE A 371 15.87 1.72 2.33
C PHE A 371 17.20 0.94 2.35
N LEU A 372 17.57 0.40 3.51
CA LEU A 372 18.76 -0.44 3.64
C LEU A 372 18.69 -1.71 2.79
N GLN A 373 17.53 -2.34 2.68
CA GLN A 373 17.38 -3.49 1.79
C GLN A 373 17.58 -3.08 0.32
N VAL A 374 17.01 -1.94 -0.12
CA VAL A 374 17.12 -1.42 -1.50
C VAL A 374 18.57 -1.17 -1.88
N THR A 375 19.37 -0.51 -1.03
CA THR A 375 20.78 -0.20 -1.36
C THR A 375 21.66 -1.46 -1.51
N ARG A 376 21.14 -2.64 -1.17
CA ARG A 376 21.84 -3.93 -1.23
C ARG A 376 21.26 -4.87 -2.28
N TRP A 377 20.09 -4.57 -2.83
CA TRP A 377 19.45 -5.42 -3.81
C TRP A 377 20.11 -5.24 -5.18
N ARG A 378 20.91 -6.24 -5.58
CA ARG A 378 21.65 -6.23 -6.87
C ARG A 378 20.96 -7.06 -7.95
N ASN A 379 19.86 -7.74 -7.61
CA ASN A 379 19.28 -8.79 -8.43
C ASN A 379 18.04 -8.29 -9.21
N THR A 380 18.25 -7.33 -10.10
CA THR A 380 17.16 -6.55 -10.70
C THR A 380 17.08 -6.78 -12.20
N LEU A 381 15.86 -6.78 -12.73
CA LEU A 381 15.62 -6.56 -14.15
C LEU A 381 15.29 -5.08 -14.26
N THR A 382 16.30 -4.31 -14.66
CA THR A 382 16.24 -2.85 -14.85
C THR A 382 14.89 -2.35 -15.37
N ASN A 383 14.40 -1.23 -14.85
CA ASN A 383 13.38 -0.41 -15.49
C ASN A 383 13.95 1.00 -15.75
N PRO A 384 14.20 1.39 -17.01
CA PRO A 384 14.59 2.76 -17.30
C PRO A 384 13.43 3.67 -16.92
N VAL A 385 13.71 4.67 -16.08
CA VAL A 385 12.91 5.86 -15.76
C VAL A 385 11.72 6.01 -16.71
N MET A 386 10.56 5.46 -16.33
CA MET A 386 9.34 5.46 -17.14
C MET A 386 8.69 6.86 -17.25
N TRP A 387 9.37 7.89 -16.75
CA TRP A 387 8.78 9.19 -16.44
C TRP A 387 9.42 10.37 -17.18
N GLU A 388 10.75 10.43 -17.34
CA GLU A 388 11.41 11.66 -17.83
C GLU A 388 11.40 11.83 -19.35
N ASP A 389 11.14 10.75 -20.11
CA ASP A 389 11.21 10.73 -21.58
C ASP A 389 9.94 10.16 -22.25
N GLN A 390 8.75 10.34 -21.67
CA GLN A 390 7.52 10.05 -22.42
C GLN A 390 7.25 11.23 -23.35
N PRO A 391 7.38 11.08 -24.69
CA PRO A 391 7.00 12.15 -25.59
C PRO A 391 5.52 12.51 -25.35
N GLU A 392 5.23 13.81 -25.32
CA GLU A 392 3.89 14.34 -25.58
C GLU A 392 3.44 13.73 -26.92
N GLU A 393 2.66 12.64 -26.95
CA GLU A 393 1.89 12.19 -28.13
C GLU A 393 1.26 10.80 -27.91
N LYS A 394 0.03 10.82 -27.40
CA LYS A 394 -1.19 10.22 -28.00
C LYS A 394 -2.31 10.52 -27.00
N PRO A 395 -3.51 10.97 -27.44
CA PRO A 395 -4.64 11.09 -26.53
C PRO A 395 -4.86 9.74 -25.85
N GLY A 396 -4.50 9.63 -24.57
CA GLY A 396 -4.64 8.39 -23.82
C GLY A 396 -6.10 7.97 -23.76
N ASN A 397 -6.35 6.67 -23.67
CA ASN A 397 -7.68 6.17 -23.31
C ASN A 397 -8.09 6.79 -21.96
N PRO A 398 -9.38 7.09 -21.76
CA PRO A 398 -9.81 7.89 -20.62
C PRO A 398 -9.48 7.19 -19.29
N ILE A 399 -8.86 7.94 -18.37
CA ILE A 399 -8.53 7.50 -17.01
C ILE A 399 -9.35 8.32 -16.01
N LEU A 400 -9.98 7.65 -15.06
CA LEU A 400 -10.64 8.29 -13.91
C LEU A 400 -9.73 8.18 -12.69
N PHE A 401 -9.26 9.31 -12.20
CA PHE A 401 -8.62 9.43 -10.91
C PHE A 401 -9.66 9.65 -9.83
N ILE A 402 -9.56 8.90 -8.75
CA ILE A 402 -10.35 9.11 -7.54
C ILE A 402 -9.39 9.38 -6.39
N SER A 403 -9.63 10.46 -5.65
CA SER A 403 -8.87 10.79 -4.46
C SER A 403 -9.76 11.20 -3.31
N THR A 404 -9.26 11.02 -2.10
CA THR A 404 -9.78 11.66 -0.90
C THR A 404 -9.25 13.09 -0.80
N GLY A 405 -10.04 14.02 -0.25
CA GLY A 405 -9.63 15.40 0.01
C GLY A 405 -8.51 15.52 1.05
N GLU A 406 -8.44 14.57 1.98
CA GLU A 406 -7.37 14.45 2.98
C GLU A 406 -6.77 13.02 2.93
N PRO A 407 -5.89 12.70 1.96
CA PRO A 407 -5.36 11.35 1.81
C PRO A 407 -4.43 10.95 2.96
N CYS A 408 -4.83 9.92 3.72
CA CYS A 408 -4.11 9.40 4.87
C CYS A 408 -3.05 8.36 4.51
N VAL A 409 -3.34 7.59 3.46
CA VAL A 409 -2.42 6.63 2.84
C VAL A 409 -2.50 6.98 1.36
N GLY A 410 -1.39 7.49 0.82
CA GLY A 410 -1.41 8.48 -0.28
C GLY A 410 -1.26 7.91 -1.67
N GLY A 411 -1.23 8.67 -2.76
CA GLY A 411 -0.83 10.07 -2.86
C GLY A 411 -1.74 10.94 -3.71
N ASP A 412 -1.20 12.11 -4.10
CA ASP A 412 -1.99 13.11 -4.80
C ASP A 412 -2.36 12.64 -6.21
N PRO A 413 -3.62 12.84 -6.64
CA PRO A 413 -4.14 12.29 -7.88
C PRO A 413 -3.69 13.05 -9.13
N VAL A 414 -2.79 14.03 -9.01
CA VAL A 414 -2.51 14.97 -10.10
C VAL A 414 -1.62 14.33 -11.15
N PHE A 415 -2.26 13.59 -12.04
CA PHE A 415 -1.74 13.21 -13.34
C PHE A 415 -2.57 13.94 -14.39
N ARG A 416 -1.98 14.94 -15.02
CA ARG A 416 -2.44 15.41 -16.32
C ARG A 416 -1.39 15.02 -17.34
N ARG A 417 -1.61 13.88 -17.97
CA ARG A 417 -0.78 13.36 -19.04
C ARG A 417 -1.12 14.07 -20.34
N ASP A 418 -2.41 14.18 -20.69
CA ASP A 418 -2.83 14.65 -22.04
C ASP A 418 -4.26 15.25 -22.09
N GLY A 419 -4.95 15.46 -20.96
CA GLY A 419 -6.28 16.10 -20.93
C GLY A 419 -7.49 15.17 -21.14
N ASN A 420 -7.26 13.85 -21.31
CA ASN A 420 -8.31 12.81 -21.34
C ASN A 420 -8.56 12.18 -19.96
N GLU A 421 -8.30 12.93 -18.90
CA GLU A 421 -8.33 12.44 -17.52
C GLU A 421 -9.47 13.11 -16.76
N TRP A 422 -10.20 12.32 -15.99
CA TRP A 422 -11.24 12.80 -15.11
C TRP A 422 -10.79 12.67 -13.67
N LEU A 423 -11.18 13.63 -12.83
CA LEU A 423 -10.85 13.64 -11.42
C LEU A 423 -12.15 13.70 -10.60
N ALA A 424 -12.29 12.75 -9.68
CA ALA A 424 -13.32 12.69 -8.67
C ALA A 424 -12.67 12.85 -7.29
N ILE A 425 -13.07 13.88 -6.52
CA ILE A 425 -12.53 14.12 -5.18
C ILE A 425 -13.61 13.82 -4.16
N GLN A 426 -13.44 12.77 -3.36
CA GLN A 426 -14.25 12.53 -2.18
C GLN A 426 -13.74 13.43 -1.05
N ASP A 427 -14.47 14.48 -0.68
CA ASP A 427 -13.97 15.57 0.19
C ASP A 427 -13.90 15.19 1.68
N ARG A 428 -13.14 14.16 1.99
CA ARG A 428 -13.00 13.57 3.32
C ARG A 428 -11.61 12.98 3.50
N ALA A 429 -11.23 12.76 4.77
CA ALA A 429 -10.09 11.93 5.11
C ALA A 429 -10.29 10.47 4.69
N GLY A 430 -9.19 9.77 4.47
CA GLY A 430 -9.18 8.31 4.32
C GLY A 430 -8.16 7.82 3.31
N HIS A 431 -8.39 6.61 2.80
CA HIS A 431 -7.57 6.00 1.78
C HIS A 431 -8.46 5.27 0.79
N THR A 432 -8.45 5.71 -0.47
CA THR A 432 -9.34 5.23 -1.55
C THR A 432 -10.83 5.50 -1.27
N SER A 433 -11.66 5.45 -2.32
CA SER A 433 -13.10 5.70 -2.22
C SER A 433 -13.86 4.69 -1.37
N ILE A 434 -13.36 3.45 -1.28
CA ILE A 434 -14.06 2.39 -0.56
C ILE A 434 -13.94 2.51 0.97
N SER A 435 -13.01 3.35 1.46
CA SER A 435 -12.81 3.57 2.89
C SER A 435 -13.95 4.34 3.56
N MET A 436 -14.68 5.13 2.77
CA MET A 436 -15.89 5.84 3.16
C MET A 436 -16.80 5.98 1.93
N PRO A 437 -17.62 4.96 1.62
CA PRO A 437 -18.36 4.92 0.36
C PRO A 437 -19.34 6.09 0.20
N SER A 438 -19.31 6.71 -0.98
CA SER A 438 -20.24 7.77 -1.38
C SER A 438 -21.09 7.35 -2.57
N LYS A 439 -22.37 7.72 -2.56
CA LYS A 439 -23.26 7.53 -3.71
C LYS A 439 -22.74 8.31 -4.93
N CYS A 440 -22.17 9.49 -4.72
CA CYS A 440 -21.66 10.33 -5.79
C CYS A 440 -20.47 9.68 -6.50
N VAL A 441 -19.52 9.14 -5.72
CA VAL A 441 -18.36 8.41 -6.28
C VAL A 441 -18.81 7.12 -6.98
N ALA A 442 -19.78 6.39 -6.40
CA ALA A 442 -20.33 5.21 -7.06
C ALA A 442 -21.02 5.54 -8.40
N LEU A 443 -21.74 6.67 -8.49
CA LEU A 443 -22.31 7.16 -9.73
C LEU A 443 -21.23 7.53 -10.75
N ALA A 444 -20.19 8.27 -10.33
CA ALA A 444 -19.06 8.63 -11.19
C ALA A 444 -18.36 7.38 -11.77
N ILE A 445 -18.12 6.36 -10.94
CA ILE A 445 -17.55 5.07 -11.37
C ILE A 445 -18.45 4.41 -12.42
N ARG A 446 -19.77 4.34 -12.19
CA ARG A 446 -20.71 3.69 -13.12
C ARG A 446 -20.79 4.43 -14.45
N GLU A 447 -20.89 5.76 -14.41
CA GLU A 447 -20.94 6.59 -15.61
C GLU A 447 -19.68 6.42 -16.45
N PHE A 448 -18.51 6.46 -15.81
CA PHE A 448 -17.22 6.22 -16.44
C PHE A 448 -17.14 4.84 -17.12
N LEU A 449 -17.54 3.79 -16.40
CA LEU A 449 -17.54 2.42 -16.93
C LEU A 449 -18.54 2.24 -18.08
N ASP A 450 -19.64 2.99 -18.09
CA ASP A 450 -20.60 3.04 -19.21
C ASP A 450 -20.13 3.94 -20.37
N GLY A 451 -18.94 4.54 -20.26
CA GLY A 451 -18.36 5.39 -21.30
C GLY A 451 -18.89 6.82 -21.34
N ARG A 452 -19.54 7.27 -20.26
CA ARG A 452 -19.97 8.65 -20.09
C ARG A 452 -18.94 9.42 -19.24
N PRO A 453 -18.72 10.72 -19.51
CA PRO A 453 -18.01 11.57 -18.57
C PRO A 453 -18.73 11.55 -17.23
N PRO A 454 -18.02 11.47 -16.09
CA PRO A 454 -18.65 11.64 -14.78
C PRO A 454 -19.36 13.00 -14.73
N THR A 455 -20.66 12.99 -14.42
CA THR A 455 -21.54 14.18 -14.43
C THR A 455 -21.17 15.25 -13.40
N SER A 456 -20.28 14.90 -12.48
CA SER A 456 -19.87 15.71 -11.35
C SER A 456 -18.35 15.78 -11.31
N GLN A 457 -17.77 16.74 -12.02
CA GLN A 457 -16.37 17.12 -11.86
C GLN A 457 -16.26 18.03 -10.64
N GLY A 458 -15.62 17.59 -9.56
CA GLY A 458 -15.45 18.39 -8.35
C GLY A 458 -15.37 17.61 -7.04
N ALA A 459 -15.25 18.35 -5.94
CA ALA A 459 -15.33 17.85 -4.57
C ALA A 459 -16.75 17.36 -4.24
N PHE A 460 -16.86 16.16 -3.67
CA PHE A 460 -18.10 15.55 -3.21
C PHE A 460 -18.17 15.65 -1.68
N GLU A 461 -19.18 16.35 -1.14
CA GLU A 461 -19.47 16.41 0.30
C GLU A 461 -19.99 15.08 0.88
#